data_AF-A0A0S8HLN3-F1
#
_entry.id   AF-A0A0S8HLN3-F1
#
_cell.length_a   1.000
_cell.length_b   1.000
_cell.length_c   1.000
_cell.angle_alpha   90.00
_cell.angle_beta   90.00
_cell.angle_gamma   90.00
#
_symmetry.space_group_name_H-M   'P 1'
#
loop_
_entity.id
_entity.type
_entity.pdbx_description
1 polymer ?
#
loop_
_entity_poly.entity_id
_entity_poly.type
_entity_poly.pdbx_seq_one_letter_code
_entity_poly.pdbx_strand_id
1 'polypeptide(L)'
;MKTQMNRTQTALIAATAAFLILSGILFYSTRSLKNQLENEKIRSETLLSEKLNLEKSIDKFKKDLTALQGKNAQLDKVVKETSDQLAKKESEIRKLIAENASLNDLKKKNAELEALRKKLEEQVASLNMDMDKLIAENKKFSDQLASMKKENESLTTHNALLEAMLADNYRVEALKGKHDKLTVAAKRTNKLMVSFDVPANLGKDLYFKLVTPDGKELSSKDDNSVTMKFYDENKNLMASLTGTAAGTQNAKRAELIYKPDHKLVKGIYKFNVYNNKEYMGSIQMRLK
;
A
#
# COMPACT_ATOMS: atom_id res chain seq x y z
N MET A 1 43.75 10.97 110.32
CA MET A 1 45.00 11.53 109.78
C MET A 1 44.66 12.45 108.62
N LYS A 2 44.70 13.78 108.82
CA LYS A 2 44.55 14.76 107.73
C LYS A 2 45.94 14.98 107.15
N THR A 3 46.23 14.38 106.02
CA THR A 3 47.46 14.64 105.26
C THR A 3 47.38 16.09 104.78
N GLN A 4 48.17 16.99 105.36
CA GLN A 4 48.34 18.32 104.79
C GLN A 4 49.09 18.14 103.47
N MET A 5 48.33 18.17 102.38
CA MET A 5 48.86 18.05 101.05
C MET A 5 49.63 19.33 100.72
N ASN A 6 50.93 19.20 100.47
CA ASN A 6 51.77 20.34 100.10
C ASN A 6 51.21 20.99 98.82
N ARG A 7 51.29 22.32 98.71
CA ARG A 7 50.76 23.09 97.56
C ARG A 7 51.18 22.52 96.19
N THR A 8 52.34 21.89 96.12
CA THR A 8 52.88 21.21 94.94
C THR A 8 52.10 19.94 94.56
N GLN A 9 51.63 19.14 95.51
CA GLN A 9 50.83 17.93 95.27
C GLN A 9 49.39 18.26 94.84
N THR A 10 48.75 19.29 95.43
CA THR A 10 47.48 19.82 94.93
C THR A 10 47.58 20.34 93.51
N ALA A 11 48.67 21.02 93.17
CA ALA A 11 48.91 21.52 91.82
C ALA A 11 49.11 20.37 90.81
N LEU A 12 49.82 19.30 91.21
CA LEU A 12 50.05 18.13 90.35
C LEU A 12 48.76 17.34 90.06
N ILE A 13 47.90 17.16 91.07
CA ILE A 13 46.60 16.49 90.91
C ILE A 13 45.65 17.34 90.06
N ALA A 14 45.64 18.66 90.26
CA ALA A 14 44.85 19.55 89.42
C ALA A 14 45.34 19.55 87.95
N ALA A 15 46.66 19.53 87.73
CA ALA A 15 47.25 19.47 86.40
C ALA A 15 46.95 18.15 85.67
N THR A 16 47.02 17.02 86.37
CA THR A 16 46.70 15.69 85.81
C THR A 16 45.21 15.54 85.53
N ALA A 17 44.33 16.03 86.42
CA ALA A 17 42.89 16.07 86.17
C ALA A 17 42.54 16.97 84.96
N ALA A 18 43.17 18.14 84.85
CA ALA A 18 43.01 19.02 83.68
C ALA A 18 43.51 18.34 82.40
N PHE A 19 44.63 17.60 82.45
CA PHE A 19 45.16 16.86 81.31
C PHE A 19 44.22 15.72 80.87
N LEU A 20 43.62 14.99 81.82
CA LEU A 20 42.65 13.92 81.51
C LEU A 20 41.36 14.48 80.90
N ILE A 21 40.84 15.61 81.41
CA ILE A 21 39.67 16.29 80.84
C ILE A 21 39.98 16.78 79.42
N LEU A 22 41.15 17.41 79.22
CA LEU A 22 41.59 17.87 77.90
C LEU A 22 41.75 16.69 76.93
N SER A 23 42.32 15.57 77.39
CA SER A 23 42.47 14.34 76.59
C SER A 23 41.12 13.73 76.22
N GLY A 24 40.14 13.74 77.13
CA GLY A 24 38.78 13.26 76.87
C GLY A 24 38.04 14.12 75.85
N ILE A 25 38.17 15.46 75.94
CA ILE A 25 37.61 16.40 74.95
C ILE A 25 38.26 16.19 73.58
N LEU A 26 39.58 16.05 73.51
CA LEU A 26 40.31 15.77 72.27
C LEU A 26 39.89 14.43 71.67
N PHE A 27 39.72 13.38 72.47
CA PHE A 27 39.27 12.08 71.99
C PHE A 27 37.84 12.11 71.44
N TYR A 28 36.90 12.75 72.15
CA TYR A 28 35.52 12.91 71.69
C TYR A 28 35.45 13.74 70.40
N SER A 29 36.17 14.86 70.36
CA SER A 29 36.29 15.72 69.18
C SER A 29 36.87 14.94 67.98
N THR A 30 37.95 14.19 68.20
CA THR A 30 38.58 13.37 67.15
C THR A 30 37.62 12.30 66.60
N ARG A 31 36.81 11.68 67.47
CA ARG A 31 35.80 10.69 67.05
C ARG A 31 34.64 11.33 66.29
N SER A 32 34.16 12.50 66.71
CA SER A 32 33.14 13.24 65.95
C SER A 32 33.66 13.71 64.59
N LEU A 33 34.91 14.19 64.51
CA LEU A 33 35.55 14.56 63.25
C LEU A 33 35.70 13.36 62.33
N LYS A 34 36.07 12.19 62.86
CA LYS A 34 36.20 10.94 62.09
C LYS A 34 34.84 10.49 61.52
N ASN A 35 33.77 10.54 62.32
CA ASN A 35 32.41 10.22 61.87
C ASN A 35 31.90 11.22 60.82
N GLN A 36 32.21 12.51 60.97
CA GLN A 36 31.85 13.53 59.97
C GLN A 36 32.61 13.33 58.66
N LEU A 37 33.90 13.01 58.73
CA LEU A 37 34.74 12.72 57.57
C LEU A 37 34.24 11.48 56.81
N GLU A 38 33.86 10.43 57.52
CA GLU A 38 33.33 9.20 56.93
C GLU A 38 31.97 9.43 56.25
N ASN A 39 31.07 10.17 56.91
CA ASN A 39 29.79 10.57 56.31
C ASN A 39 29.97 11.46 55.08
N GLU A 40 30.91 12.40 55.10
CA GLU A 40 31.22 13.26 53.96
C GLU A 40 31.83 12.45 52.81
N LYS A 41 32.66 11.45 53.12
CA LYS A 41 33.22 10.52 52.14
C LYS A 41 32.12 9.68 51.47
N ILE A 42 31.21 9.10 52.23
CA ILE A 42 30.06 8.35 51.71
C ILE A 42 29.17 9.25 50.84
N ARG A 43 28.91 10.48 51.29
CA ARG A 43 28.13 11.46 50.53
C ARG A 43 28.82 11.83 49.21
N SER A 44 30.13 12.01 49.23
CA SER A 44 30.93 12.30 48.03
C SER A 44 30.93 11.12 47.05
N GLU A 45 31.12 9.90 47.53
CA GLU A 45 31.10 8.68 46.72
C GLU A 45 29.71 8.44 46.09
N THR A 46 28.62 8.61 46.86
CA THR A 46 27.25 8.48 46.35
C THR A 46 26.91 9.54 45.31
N LEU A 47 27.32 10.79 45.54
CA LEU A 47 27.11 11.89 44.61
C LEU A 47 27.92 11.69 43.33
N LEU A 48 29.16 11.20 43.43
CA LEU A 48 29.98 10.82 42.28
C LEU A 48 29.33 9.68 41.47
N SER A 49 28.80 8.67 42.16
CA SER A 49 28.11 7.55 41.50
C SER A 49 26.87 8.01 40.73
N GLU A 50 26.06 8.92 41.30
CA GLU A 50 24.87 9.44 40.63
C GLU A 50 25.25 10.28 39.41
N LYS A 51 26.29 11.12 39.52
CA LYS A 51 26.85 11.88 38.38
C LYS A 51 27.27 10.96 37.24
N LEU A 52 28.04 9.91 37.56
CA LEU A 52 28.54 8.96 36.57
C LEU A 52 27.40 8.14 35.93
N ASN A 53 26.35 7.84 36.70
CA ASN A 53 25.16 7.17 36.18
C ASN A 53 24.37 8.07 35.21
N LEU A 54 24.21 9.34 35.55
CA LEU A 54 23.58 10.34 34.67
C LEU A 54 24.36 10.49 33.36
N GLU A 55 25.68 10.60 33.40
CA GLU A 55 26.52 10.68 32.19
C GLU A 55 26.34 9.45 31.30
N LYS A 56 26.42 8.24 31.87
CA LYS A 56 26.18 6.99 31.13
C LYS A 56 24.79 6.93 30.51
N SER A 57 23.78 7.38 31.24
CA SER A 57 22.39 7.36 30.79
C SER A 57 22.17 8.34 29.64
N ILE A 58 22.76 9.54 29.71
CA ILE A 58 22.75 10.52 28.62
C ILE A 58 23.45 9.97 27.39
N ASP A 59 24.64 9.38 27.54
CA ASP A 59 25.40 8.82 26.42
C ASP A 59 24.68 7.65 25.75
N LYS A 60 24.06 6.77 26.55
CA LYS A 60 23.22 5.70 26.03
C LYS A 60 22.03 6.27 25.26
N PHE A 61 21.34 7.25 25.84
CA PHE A 61 20.17 7.85 25.20
C PHE A 61 20.52 8.57 23.89
N LYS A 62 21.69 9.24 23.82
CA LYS A 62 22.21 9.79 22.56
C LYS A 62 22.42 8.72 21.50
N LYS A 63 23.05 7.59 21.87
CA LYS A 63 23.25 6.47 20.94
C LYS A 63 21.93 5.89 20.44
N ASP A 64 20.95 5.73 21.33
CA ASP A 64 19.61 5.25 20.99
C ASP A 64 18.93 6.20 20.00
N LEU A 65 19.01 7.52 20.22
CA LEU A 65 18.48 8.53 19.28
C LEU A 65 19.17 8.47 17.91
N THR A 66 20.51 8.36 17.87
CA THR A 66 21.25 8.22 16.61
C THR A 66 20.87 6.95 15.86
N ALA A 67 20.62 5.84 16.56
CA ALA A 67 20.21 4.57 15.95
C ALA A 67 18.78 4.61 15.36
N LEU A 68 17.94 5.54 15.83
CA LEU A 68 16.59 5.75 15.32
C LEU A 68 16.52 6.76 14.17
N GLN A 69 17.56 7.57 14.00
CA GLN A 69 17.63 8.61 12.98
C GLN A 69 17.72 8.00 11.57
N GLY A 70 16.92 8.53 10.64
CA GLY A 70 16.86 8.15 9.23
C GLY A 70 15.97 6.94 8.93
N LYS A 71 15.28 6.36 9.93
CA LYS A 71 14.40 5.20 9.71
C LYS A 71 13.02 5.56 9.15
N ASN A 72 12.48 6.71 9.52
CA ASN A 72 11.16 7.18 9.08
C ASN A 72 11.08 8.70 9.30
N ALA A 73 10.56 9.46 8.34
CA ALA A 73 10.45 10.92 8.44
C ALA A 73 9.63 11.41 9.65
N GLN A 74 8.62 10.66 10.08
CA GLN A 74 7.83 11.00 11.27
C GLN A 74 8.56 10.65 12.56
N LEU A 75 9.29 9.53 12.55
CA LEU A 75 10.21 9.18 13.64
C LEU A 75 11.35 10.19 13.75
N ASP A 76 11.86 10.72 12.64
CA ASP A 76 12.93 11.72 12.63
C ASP A 76 12.51 13.03 13.30
N LYS A 77 11.23 13.43 13.15
CA LYS A 77 10.68 14.58 13.88
C LYS A 77 10.68 14.33 15.38
N VAL A 78 10.24 13.15 15.80
CA VAL A 78 10.21 12.72 17.20
C VAL A 78 11.62 12.63 17.79
N VAL A 79 12.56 12.04 17.04
CA VAL A 79 13.98 11.93 17.41
C VAL A 79 14.59 13.31 17.57
N LYS A 80 14.31 14.24 16.65
CA LYS A 80 14.80 15.63 16.74
C LYS A 80 14.26 16.35 17.96
N GLU A 81 12.94 16.30 18.19
CA GLU A 81 12.32 16.95 19.36
C GLU A 81 12.86 16.37 20.68
N THR A 82 13.02 15.05 20.74
CA THR A 82 13.57 14.36 21.91
C THR A 82 15.04 14.71 22.12
N SER A 83 15.82 14.82 21.05
CA SER A 83 17.22 15.28 21.09
C SER A 83 17.34 16.71 21.62
N ASP A 84 16.46 17.61 21.20
CA ASP A 84 16.43 18.99 21.69
C ASP A 84 16.07 19.05 23.19
N GLN A 85 15.11 18.21 23.63
CA GLN A 85 14.76 18.07 25.06
C GLN A 85 15.90 17.46 25.88
N LEU A 86 16.59 16.46 25.33
CA LEU A 86 17.76 15.84 25.95
C LEU A 86 18.90 16.85 26.11
N ALA A 87 19.18 17.67 25.08
CA ALA A 87 20.21 18.72 25.15
C ALA A 87 19.91 19.77 26.22
N LYS A 88 18.63 20.18 26.37
CA LYS A 88 18.21 21.08 27.45
C LYS A 88 18.41 20.46 28.83
N LYS A 89 17.97 19.21 29.02
CA LYS A 89 18.16 18.48 30.28
C LYS A 89 19.63 18.25 30.61
N GLU A 90 20.45 17.93 29.62
CA GLU A 90 21.90 17.79 29.78
C GLU A 90 22.53 19.11 30.24
N SER A 91 22.13 20.25 29.65
CA SER A 91 22.61 21.56 30.08
C SER A 91 22.22 21.88 31.53
N GLU A 92 20.98 21.59 31.92
CA GLU A 92 20.51 21.74 33.30
C GLU A 92 21.29 20.85 34.28
N ILE A 93 21.52 19.58 33.91
CA ILE A 93 22.30 18.64 34.72
C ILE A 93 23.73 19.15 34.88
N ARG A 94 24.37 19.63 33.81
CA ARG A 94 25.74 20.20 33.88
C ARG A 94 25.80 21.42 34.80
N LYS A 95 24.79 22.31 34.78
CA LYS A 95 24.71 23.46 35.69
C LYS A 95 24.56 23.02 37.15
N LEU A 96 23.64 22.10 37.43
CA LEU A 96 23.44 21.54 38.76
C LEU A 96 24.71 20.86 39.30
N ILE A 97 25.42 20.13 38.44
CA ILE A 97 26.70 19.51 38.80
C ILE A 97 27.76 20.56 39.17
N ALA A 98 27.80 21.70 38.45
CA ALA A 98 28.73 22.80 38.72
C ALA A 98 28.38 23.60 39.98
N GLU A 99 27.09 23.69 40.33
CA GLU A 99 26.57 24.40 41.51
C GLU A 99 26.60 23.55 42.81
N ASN A 100 27.27 22.39 42.81
CA ASN A 100 27.26 21.42 43.93
C ASN A 100 25.84 21.00 44.35
N ALA A 101 25.00 20.67 43.36
CA ALA A 101 23.62 20.23 43.58
C ALA A 101 23.50 19.06 44.58
N SER A 102 22.37 19.03 45.28
CA SER A 102 22.09 17.98 46.25
C SER A 102 21.87 16.62 45.56
N LEU A 103 22.09 15.54 46.31
CA LEU A 103 21.80 14.18 45.83
C LEU A 103 20.33 14.03 45.36
N ASN A 104 19.40 14.75 45.99
CA ASN A 104 17.98 14.73 45.62
C ASN A 104 17.73 15.38 44.26
N ASP A 105 18.47 16.45 43.92
CA ASP A 105 18.35 17.13 42.63
C ASP A 105 18.83 16.23 41.49
N LEU A 106 19.97 15.54 41.69
CA LEU A 106 20.51 14.60 40.71
C LEU A 106 19.56 13.40 40.50
N LYS A 107 19.03 12.82 41.58
CA LYS A 107 18.03 11.74 41.48
C LYS A 107 16.77 12.18 40.74
N LYS A 108 16.29 13.41 40.99
CA LYS A 108 15.13 13.96 40.29
C LYS A 108 15.42 14.08 38.79
N LYS A 109 16.59 14.57 38.40
CA LYS A 109 16.98 14.67 36.99
C LYS A 109 17.14 13.31 36.32
N ASN A 110 17.61 12.31 37.05
CA ASN A 110 17.69 10.94 36.56
C ASN A 110 16.29 10.37 36.27
N ALA A 111 15.34 10.58 37.19
CA ALA A 111 13.95 10.19 36.98
C ALA A 111 13.29 10.92 35.80
N GLU A 112 13.60 12.21 35.61
CA GLU A 112 13.13 12.98 34.45
C GLU A 112 13.71 12.47 33.12
N LEU A 113 14.97 12.03 33.10
CA LEU A 113 15.60 11.41 31.93
C LEU A 113 14.98 10.06 31.58
N GLU A 114 14.77 9.20 32.58
CA GLU A 114 14.09 7.91 32.37
C GLU A 114 12.65 8.09 31.87
N ALA A 115 11.93 9.08 32.39
CA ALA A 115 10.59 9.40 31.89
C ALA A 115 10.61 9.85 30.42
N LEU A 116 11.59 10.66 30.02
CA LEU A 116 11.76 11.08 28.62
C LEU A 116 12.11 9.89 27.72
N ARG A 117 12.97 8.99 28.19
CA ARG A 117 13.37 7.76 27.49
C ARG A 117 12.16 6.85 27.26
N LYS A 118 11.37 6.61 28.31
CA LYS A 118 10.15 5.79 28.23
C LYS A 118 9.12 6.38 27.26
N LYS A 119 8.93 7.70 27.28
CA LYS A 119 8.04 8.38 26.33
C LYS A 119 8.48 8.17 24.88
N LEU A 120 9.79 8.23 24.59
CA LEU A 120 10.30 7.93 23.25
C LEU A 120 10.05 6.47 22.87
N GLU A 121 10.32 5.52 23.78
CA GLU A 121 10.08 4.09 23.54
C GLU A 121 8.60 3.80 23.20
N GLU A 122 7.66 4.42 23.93
CA GLU A 122 6.23 4.34 23.66
C GLU A 122 5.85 4.90 22.28
N GLN A 123 6.42 6.06 21.91
CA GLN A 123 6.18 6.67 20.59
C GLN A 123 6.75 5.82 19.44
N VAL A 124 7.94 5.24 19.62
CA VAL A 124 8.55 4.32 18.65
C VAL A 124 7.68 3.07 18.48
N ALA A 125 7.20 2.48 19.58
CA ALA A 125 6.32 1.32 19.54
C ALA A 125 5.02 1.62 18.81
N SER A 126 4.37 2.76 19.10
CA SER A 126 3.15 3.20 18.41
C SER A 126 3.39 3.40 16.91
N LEU A 127 4.47 4.08 16.52
CA LEU A 127 4.78 4.32 15.11
C LEU A 127 5.05 3.02 14.34
N ASN A 128 5.67 2.02 14.98
CA ASN A 128 5.88 0.71 14.37
C ASN A 128 4.55 -0.04 14.20
N MET A 129 3.65 0.00 15.20
CA MET A 129 2.32 -0.59 15.09
C MET A 129 1.50 0.05 13.96
N ASP A 130 1.55 1.38 13.84
CA ASP A 130 0.88 2.11 12.76
C ASP A 130 1.48 1.75 11.39
N MET A 131 2.80 1.60 11.30
CA MET A 131 3.47 1.17 10.08
C MET A 131 3.05 -0.24 9.66
N ASP A 132 3.03 -1.20 10.59
CA ASP A 132 2.59 -2.57 10.33
C ASP A 132 1.12 -2.62 9.87
N LYS A 133 0.27 -1.82 10.50
CA LYS A 133 -1.14 -1.66 10.11
C LYS A 133 -1.26 -1.10 8.70
N LEU A 134 -0.54 -0.03 8.38
CA LEU A 134 -0.55 0.58 7.05
C LEU A 134 -0.03 -0.37 5.98
N ILE A 135 1.00 -1.16 6.27
CA ILE A 135 1.51 -2.20 5.36
C ILE A 135 0.41 -3.25 5.09
N ALA A 136 -0.28 -3.72 6.14
CA ALA A 136 -1.36 -4.69 6.00
C ALA A 136 -2.55 -4.14 5.20
N GLU A 137 -2.96 -2.89 5.45
CA GLU A 137 -4.01 -2.22 4.70
C GLU A 137 -3.64 -2.00 3.24
N ASN A 138 -2.40 -1.58 2.96
CA ASN A 138 -1.91 -1.40 1.60
C ASN A 138 -1.91 -2.72 0.82
N LYS A 139 -1.45 -3.81 1.46
CA LYS A 139 -1.53 -5.15 0.87
C LYS A 139 -2.98 -5.53 0.55
N LYS A 140 -3.90 -5.33 1.50
CA LYS A 140 -5.33 -5.61 1.31
C LYS A 140 -5.91 -4.81 0.14
N PHE A 141 -5.63 -3.51 0.05
CA PHE A 141 -6.11 -2.68 -1.05
C PHE A 141 -5.49 -3.09 -2.39
N SER A 142 -4.22 -3.47 -2.42
CA SER A 142 -3.57 -4.00 -3.62
C SER A 142 -4.24 -5.29 -4.11
N ASP A 143 -4.51 -6.23 -3.20
CA ASP A 143 -5.21 -7.49 -3.51
C ASP A 143 -6.63 -7.23 -4.02
N GLN A 144 -7.37 -6.31 -3.39
CA GLN A 144 -8.72 -5.90 -3.83
C GLN A 144 -8.69 -5.25 -5.21
N LEU A 145 -7.73 -4.36 -5.48
CA LEU A 145 -7.59 -3.71 -6.77
C LEU A 145 -7.29 -4.71 -7.89
N ALA A 146 -6.41 -5.70 -7.62
CA ALA A 146 -6.12 -6.77 -8.57
C ALA A 146 -7.38 -7.62 -8.87
N SER A 147 -8.16 -7.95 -7.84
CA SER A 147 -9.42 -8.69 -7.99
C SER A 147 -10.45 -7.90 -8.82
N MET A 148 -10.67 -6.63 -8.48
CA MET A 148 -11.61 -5.76 -9.20
C MET A 148 -11.20 -5.56 -10.66
N LYS A 149 -9.91 -5.43 -10.94
CA LYS A 149 -9.41 -5.32 -12.31
C LYS A 149 -9.73 -6.58 -13.12
N LYS A 150 -9.50 -7.76 -12.55
CA LYS A 150 -9.82 -9.04 -13.19
C LYS A 150 -11.32 -9.21 -13.43
N GLU A 151 -12.14 -8.83 -12.45
CA GLU A 151 -13.60 -8.85 -12.58
C GLU A 151 -14.07 -7.90 -13.68
N ASN A 152 -13.53 -6.68 -13.72
CA ASN A 152 -13.87 -5.70 -14.76
C ASN A 152 -13.44 -6.15 -16.16
N GLU A 153 -12.26 -6.76 -16.31
CA GLU A 153 -11.83 -7.39 -17.56
C GLU A 153 -12.82 -8.49 -17.98
N SER A 154 -13.22 -9.37 -17.05
CA SER A 154 -14.20 -10.42 -17.31
C SER A 154 -15.58 -9.87 -17.72
N LEU A 155 -16.08 -8.84 -17.02
CA LEU A 155 -17.35 -8.20 -17.34
C LEU A 155 -17.30 -7.48 -18.68
N THR A 156 -16.17 -6.86 -19.01
CA THR A 156 -15.96 -6.21 -20.31
C THR A 156 -16.01 -7.24 -21.44
N THR A 157 -15.34 -8.39 -21.29
CA THR A 157 -15.41 -9.49 -22.26
C THR A 157 -16.84 -10.03 -22.37
N HIS A 158 -17.52 -10.24 -21.25
CA HIS A 158 -18.90 -10.75 -21.26
C HIS A 158 -19.87 -9.79 -21.94
N ASN A 159 -19.77 -8.48 -21.67
CA ASN A 159 -20.58 -7.47 -22.33
C ASN A 159 -20.29 -7.42 -23.84
N ALA A 160 -19.02 -7.50 -24.25
CA ALA A 160 -18.67 -7.55 -25.68
C ALA A 160 -19.30 -8.78 -26.37
N LEU A 161 -19.34 -9.93 -25.70
CA LEU A 161 -20.00 -11.13 -26.21
C LEU A 161 -21.52 -10.95 -26.29
N LEU A 162 -22.15 -10.41 -25.25
CA LEU A 162 -23.60 -10.15 -25.25
C LEU A 162 -24.00 -9.17 -26.35
N GLU A 163 -23.27 -8.07 -26.51
CA GLU A 163 -23.51 -7.11 -27.59
C GLU A 163 -23.33 -7.75 -28.97
N ALA A 164 -22.40 -8.69 -29.12
CA ALA A 164 -22.22 -9.45 -30.34
C ALA A 164 -23.42 -10.35 -30.66
N MET A 165 -24.05 -10.94 -29.63
CA MET A 165 -25.25 -11.78 -29.78
C MET A 165 -26.53 -10.98 -30.10
N LEU A 166 -26.51 -9.65 -30.01
CA LEU A 166 -27.64 -8.78 -30.38
C LEU A 166 -27.80 -8.57 -31.89
N ALA A 167 -27.07 -9.32 -32.71
CA ALA A 167 -27.27 -9.28 -34.16
C ALA A 167 -28.68 -9.77 -34.53
N ASP A 168 -29.41 -8.99 -35.34
CA ASP A 168 -30.81 -9.25 -35.69
C ASP A 168 -31.05 -9.04 -37.20
N ASN A 169 -32.26 -9.32 -37.68
CA ASN A 169 -32.67 -9.14 -39.08
C ASN A 169 -31.81 -9.90 -40.11
N TYR A 170 -31.47 -11.14 -39.77
CA TYR A 170 -30.73 -12.05 -40.64
C TYR A 170 -31.48 -12.33 -41.95
N ARG A 171 -30.78 -12.16 -43.07
CA ARG A 171 -31.27 -12.46 -44.41
C ARG A 171 -30.21 -13.19 -45.20
N VAL A 172 -30.62 -14.27 -45.86
CA VAL A 172 -29.73 -15.12 -46.65
C VAL A 172 -30.29 -15.30 -48.04
N GLU A 173 -29.46 -15.02 -49.04
CA GLU A 173 -29.86 -14.99 -50.44
C GLU A 173 -28.83 -15.69 -51.32
N ALA A 174 -29.32 -16.52 -52.24
CA ALA A 174 -28.55 -17.06 -53.34
C ALA A 174 -29.01 -16.38 -54.65
N LEU A 175 -28.06 -15.74 -55.32
CA LEU A 175 -28.33 -14.79 -56.40
C LEU A 175 -27.68 -15.27 -57.71
N LYS A 176 -28.40 -15.10 -58.82
CA LYS A 176 -27.97 -15.50 -60.18
C LYS A 176 -28.02 -14.34 -61.17
N GLY A 177 -27.11 -14.40 -62.14
CA GLY A 177 -27.03 -13.45 -63.26
C GLY A 177 -26.60 -12.05 -62.85
N LYS A 178 -26.62 -11.11 -63.81
CA LYS A 178 -26.17 -9.72 -63.61
C LYS A 178 -27.13 -8.85 -62.78
N HIS A 179 -28.39 -9.25 -62.65
CA HIS A 179 -29.44 -8.52 -61.94
C HIS A 179 -29.80 -9.16 -60.60
N ASP A 180 -28.92 -10.01 -60.06
CA ASP A 180 -29.07 -10.62 -58.73
C ASP A 180 -30.47 -11.23 -58.50
N LYS A 181 -30.93 -12.08 -59.44
CA LYS A 181 -32.22 -12.76 -59.28
C LYS A 181 -32.09 -13.88 -58.25
N LEU A 182 -33.08 -14.06 -57.38
CA LEU A 182 -33.09 -15.15 -56.41
C LEU A 182 -33.08 -16.53 -57.10
N THR A 183 -32.33 -17.47 -56.54
CA THR A 183 -32.33 -18.87 -56.95
C THR A 183 -32.03 -19.79 -55.78
N VAL A 184 -32.52 -21.02 -55.85
CA VAL A 184 -32.17 -22.09 -54.91
C VAL A 184 -31.24 -23.13 -55.53
N ALA A 185 -30.93 -23.02 -56.82
CA ALA A 185 -30.16 -24.02 -57.55
C ALA A 185 -28.66 -23.74 -57.47
N ALA A 186 -27.89 -24.66 -56.88
CA ALA A 186 -26.46 -24.50 -56.65
C ALA A 186 -25.70 -24.12 -57.93
N LYS A 187 -25.89 -24.92 -58.99
CA LYS A 187 -25.22 -24.71 -60.29
C LYS A 187 -25.54 -23.39 -60.98
N ARG A 188 -26.64 -22.72 -60.60
CA ARG A 188 -27.07 -21.43 -61.17
C ARG A 188 -26.71 -20.24 -60.30
N THR A 189 -26.18 -20.47 -59.10
CA THR A 189 -25.88 -19.42 -58.16
C THR A 189 -24.52 -18.81 -58.49
N ASN A 190 -24.49 -17.49 -58.63
CA ASN A 190 -23.28 -16.71 -58.91
C ASN A 190 -22.77 -15.95 -57.68
N LYS A 191 -23.62 -15.75 -56.67
CA LYS A 191 -23.31 -14.97 -55.47
C LYS A 191 -24.15 -15.47 -54.30
N LEU A 192 -23.52 -15.73 -53.15
CA LEU A 192 -24.21 -15.91 -51.88
C LEU A 192 -24.10 -14.62 -51.08
N MET A 193 -25.21 -14.19 -50.48
CA MET A 193 -25.26 -12.99 -49.66
C MET A 193 -25.91 -13.30 -48.32
N VAL A 194 -25.24 -12.91 -47.24
CA VAL A 194 -25.78 -12.97 -45.88
C VAL A 194 -25.74 -11.57 -45.32
N SER A 195 -26.84 -11.09 -44.77
CA SER A 195 -26.92 -9.74 -44.21
C SER A 195 -27.69 -9.72 -42.90
N PHE A 196 -27.25 -8.88 -41.97
CA PHE A 196 -27.84 -8.72 -40.64
C PHE A 196 -27.43 -7.39 -40.03
N ASP A 197 -28.15 -6.99 -38.99
CA ASP A 197 -27.94 -5.74 -38.29
C ASP A 197 -27.09 -5.99 -37.07
N VAL A 198 -26.04 -5.19 -36.89
CA VAL A 198 -25.18 -5.21 -35.71
C VAL A 198 -25.20 -3.85 -35.02
N PRO A 199 -25.05 -3.80 -33.69
CA PRO A 199 -24.79 -2.55 -32.99
C PRO A 199 -23.61 -1.77 -33.60
N ALA A 200 -23.71 -0.43 -33.68
CA ALA A 200 -22.70 0.43 -34.32
C ALA A 200 -21.26 0.26 -33.80
N ASN A 201 -21.12 -0.17 -32.55
CA ASN A 201 -19.85 -0.37 -31.84
C ASN A 201 -19.13 -1.67 -32.22
N LEU A 202 -19.78 -2.64 -32.87
CA LEU A 202 -19.23 -3.97 -33.15
C LEU A 202 -18.56 -4.15 -34.53
N GLY A 203 -18.66 -3.15 -35.41
CA GLY A 203 -18.34 -3.33 -36.84
C GLY A 203 -16.86 -3.43 -37.24
N LYS A 204 -15.88 -3.31 -36.33
CA LYS A 204 -14.45 -3.24 -36.73
C LYS A 204 -13.74 -4.60 -36.75
N ASP A 205 -14.12 -5.53 -35.88
CA ASP A 205 -13.41 -6.81 -35.69
C ASP A 205 -14.24 -8.04 -36.08
N LEU A 206 -15.42 -7.81 -36.66
CA LEU A 206 -16.27 -8.85 -37.21
C LEU A 206 -15.57 -9.49 -38.43
N TYR A 207 -15.72 -10.79 -38.62
CA TYR A 207 -15.36 -11.49 -39.85
C TYR A 207 -16.13 -12.80 -39.96
N PHE A 208 -16.07 -13.43 -41.13
CA PHE A 208 -16.79 -14.67 -41.38
C PHE A 208 -15.89 -15.77 -41.90
N LYS A 209 -16.27 -17.00 -41.56
CA LYS A 209 -15.78 -18.20 -42.21
C LYS A 209 -16.94 -18.92 -42.89
N LEU A 210 -16.83 -19.12 -44.20
CA LEU A 210 -17.73 -19.96 -44.97
C LEU A 210 -17.22 -21.40 -44.95
N VAL A 211 -18.09 -22.34 -44.60
CA VAL A 211 -17.86 -23.78 -44.74
C VAL A 211 -18.74 -24.30 -45.87
N THR A 212 -18.11 -24.82 -46.93
CA THR A 212 -18.80 -25.41 -48.07
C THR A 212 -19.26 -26.86 -47.77
N PRO A 213 -20.17 -27.44 -48.57
CA PRO A 213 -20.67 -28.81 -48.34
C PRO A 213 -19.60 -29.90 -48.34
N ASP A 214 -18.50 -29.68 -49.04
CA ASP A 214 -17.29 -30.52 -49.10
C ASP A 214 -16.32 -30.29 -47.93
N GLY A 215 -16.64 -29.36 -47.02
CA GLY A 215 -15.85 -29.09 -45.81
C GLY A 215 -14.73 -28.08 -46.01
N LYS A 216 -14.63 -27.40 -47.15
CA LYS A 216 -13.65 -26.34 -47.39
C LYS A 216 -14.03 -25.09 -46.59
N GLU A 217 -13.07 -24.55 -45.84
CA GLU A 217 -13.24 -23.30 -45.10
C GLU A 217 -12.64 -22.12 -45.87
N LEU A 218 -13.42 -21.05 -46.06
CA LEU A 218 -13.00 -19.80 -46.69
C LEU A 218 -13.21 -18.65 -45.72
N SER A 219 -12.18 -17.84 -45.49
CA SER A 219 -12.17 -16.75 -44.52
C SER A 219 -12.24 -15.39 -45.22
N SER A 220 -13.07 -14.48 -44.73
CA SER A 220 -13.14 -13.12 -45.28
C SER A 220 -11.89 -12.27 -45.02
N LYS A 221 -10.95 -12.75 -44.18
CA LYS A 221 -9.64 -12.10 -43.96
C LYS A 221 -8.60 -12.51 -45.00
N ASP A 222 -8.73 -13.72 -45.54
CA ASP A 222 -7.65 -14.39 -46.27
C ASP A 222 -8.01 -14.72 -47.72
N ASP A 223 -9.30 -14.64 -48.07
CA ASP A 223 -9.81 -15.03 -49.39
C ASP A 223 -10.61 -13.91 -50.06
N ASN A 224 -10.18 -13.50 -51.26
CA ASN A 224 -10.83 -12.47 -52.07
C ASN A 224 -12.24 -12.85 -52.55
N SER A 225 -12.59 -14.13 -52.53
CA SER A 225 -13.93 -14.63 -52.89
C SER A 225 -14.98 -14.29 -51.84
N VAL A 226 -14.58 -13.99 -50.60
CA VAL A 226 -15.47 -13.64 -49.49
C VAL A 226 -15.18 -12.19 -49.06
N THR A 227 -16.13 -11.30 -49.28
CA THR A 227 -16.02 -9.88 -48.91
C THR A 227 -17.07 -9.49 -47.89
N MET A 228 -16.71 -8.60 -46.97
CA MET A 228 -17.62 -8.05 -45.97
C MET A 228 -17.72 -6.54 -46.14
N LYS A 229 -18.95 -6.02 -46.08
CA LYS A 229 -19.26 -4.59 -46.20
C LYS A 229 -20.17 -4.18 -45.05
N PHE A 230 -19.95 -2.97 -44.56
CA PHE A 230 -20.83 -2.35 -43.58
C PHE A 230 -21.53 -1.15 -44.21
N TYR A 231 -22.82 -1.07 -43.99
CA TYR A 231 -23.64 0.06 -44.41
C TYR A 231 -24.25 0.69 -43.16
N ASP A 232 -24.09 2.00 -43.03
CA ASP A 232 -24.83 2.75 -42.01
C ASP A 232 -26.29 2.83 -42.48
N GLU A 233 -27.24 2.36 -41.67
CA GLU A 233 -28.68 2.40 -42.01
C GLU A 233 -29.25 3.82 -42.05
N ASN A 234 -28.45 4.85 -41.73
CA ASN A 234 -28.84 6.25 -41.65
C ASN A 234 -29.14 6.95 -42.99
N LYS A 235 -29.53 6.22 -44.04
CA LYS A 235 -29.74 6.81 -45.36
C LYS A 235 -31.15 6.87 -45.92
N ASN A 236 -32.23 6.46 -45.24
CA ASN A 236 -33.61 6.84 -45.61
C ASN A 236 -34.74 6.27 -44.70
N LEU A 237 -34.83 6.65 -43.43
CA LEU A 237 -36.04 6.39 -42.63
C LEU A 237 -36.55 7.68 -41.96
N MET A 238 -36.96 8.66 -42.77
CA MET A 238 -37.84 9.72 -42.31
C MET A 238 -39.30 9.27 -42.45
N ALA A 239 -39.72 8.39 -41.55
CA ALA A 239 -41.14 8.14 -41.32
C ALA A 239 -41.38 7.99 -39.81
N SER A 240 -41.72 9.14 -39.20
CA SER A 240 -42.40 9.29 -37.91
C SER A 240 -41.79 8.62 -36.68
N LEU A 241 -41.18 9.43 -35.81
CA LEU A 241 -41.12 9.13 -34.37
C LEU A 241 -41.25 10.43 -33.57
N THR A 242 -42.49 10.85 -33.35
CA THR A 242 -42.85 11.68 -32.19
C THR A 242 -42.84 10.78 -30.97
N GLY A 243 -41.73 10.80 -30.23
CA GLY A 243 -41.61 10.09 -28.96
C GLY A 243 -40.16 10.01 -28.56
N THR A 244 -39.82 10.60 -27.42
CA THR A 244 -38.50 10.52 -26.77
C THR A 244 -38.11 9.06 -26.52
N ALA A 245 -37.41 8.46 -27.49
CA ALA A 245 -36.69 7.21 -27.30
C ALA A 245 -35.24 7.55 -26.97
N ALA A 246 -34.93 7.61 -25.68
CA ALA A 246 -33.57 7.45 -25.22
C ALA A 246 -33.08 6.06 -25.65
N GLY A 247 -32.14 6.01 -26.61
CA GLY A 247 -31.52 4.77 -27.05
C GLY A 247 -31.75 4.38 -28.51
N THR A 248 -31.68 5.32 -29.47
CA THR A 248 -31.46 4.94 -30.87
C THR A 248 -30.02 4.42 -31.01
N GLN A 249 -29.84 3.14 -30.67
CA GLN A 249 -28.64 2.41 -31.05
C GLN A 249 -28.60 2.42 -32.58
N ASN A 250 -27.69 3.19 -33.18
CA ASN A 250 -27.49 3.19 -34.62
C ASN A 250 -27.06 1.76 -35.01
N ALA A 251 -27.95 0.96 -35.58
CA ALA A 251 -27.58 -0.33 -36.12
C ALA A 251 -26.83 -0.13 -37.45
N LYS A 252 -25.85 -0.99 -37.72
CA LYS A 252 -25.15 -1.08 -38.99
C LYS A 252 -25.53 -2.38 -39.66
N ARG A 253 -25.88 -2.32 -40.94
CA ARG A 253 -26.11 -3.50 -41.76
C ARG A 253 -24.76 -4.07 -42.19
N ALA A 254 -24.43 -5.27 -41.71
CA ALA A 254 -23.32 -6.05 -42.23
C ALA A 254 -23.81 -6.88 -43.42
N GLU A 255 -23.11 -6.82 -44.55
CA GLU A 255 -23.33 -7.68 -45.70
C GLU A 255 -22.07 -8.50 -46.01
N LEU A 256 -22.25 -9.81 -45.96
CA LEU A 256 -21.29 -10.80 -46.39
C LEU A 256 -21.63 -11.23 -47.81
N ILE A 257 -20.65 -11.16 -48.70
CA ILE A 257 -20.80 -11.52 -50.11
C ILE A 257 -19.74 -12.56 -50.46
N TYR A 258 -20.18 -13.75 -50.82
CA TYR A 258 -19.34 -14.80 -51.39
C TYR A 258 -19.58 -14.93 -52.90
N LYS A 259 -18.52 -14.81 -53.69
CA LYS A 259 -18.50 -15.00 -55.14
C LYS A 259 -17.62 -16.19 -55.47
N PRO A 260 -18.20 -17.36 -55.77
CA PRO A 260 -17.41 -18.56 -56.03
C PRO A 260 -16.71 -18.50 -57.39
N ASP A 261 -15.46 -18.95 -57.44
CA ASP A 261 -14.68 -19.08 -58.68
C ASP A 261 -15.13 -20.27 -59.56
N HIS A 262 -15.86 -21.21 -58.96
CA HIS A 262 -16.38 -22.42 -59.60
C HIS A 262 -17.86 -22.62 -59.33
N LYS A 263 -18.52 -23.49 -60.09
CA LYS A 263 -19.95 -23.78 -59.87
C LYS A 263 -20.17 -24.42 -58.51
N LEU A 264 -21.11 -23.88 -57.75
CA LEU A 264 -21.50 -24.42 -56.45
C LEU A 264 -22.10 -25.82 -56.58
N VAL A 265 -21.86 -26.64 -55.56
CA VAL A 265 -22.42 -27.98 -55.41
C VAL A 265 -23.66 -27.95 -54.55
N LYS A 266 -24.50 -28.98 -54.66
CA LYS A 266 -25.69 -29.12 -53.83
C LYS A 266 -25.25 -29.42 -52.40
N GLY A 267 -25.92 -28.83 -51.42
CA GLY A 267 -25.60 -29.09 -50.01
C GLY A 267 -25.84 -27.89 -49.11
N ILE A 268 -25.34 -28.01 -47.89
CA ILE A 268 -25.47 -26.99 -46.85
C ILE A 268 -24.18 -26.18 -46.78
N TYR A 269 -24.32 -24.89 -47.03
CA TYR A 269 -23.28 -23.89 -46.81
C TYR A 269 -23.51 -23.27 -45.42
N LYS A 270 -22.46 -23.22 -44.60
CA LYS A 270 -22.52 -22.63 -43.25
C LYS A 270 -21.66 -21.38 -43.19
N PHE A 271 -22.23 -20.28 -42.73
CA PHE A 271 -21.56 -19.01 -42.53
C PHE A 271 -21.38 -18.82 -41.02
N ASN A 272 -20.15 -19.02 -40.55
CA ASN A 272 -19.79 -18.82 -39.15
C ASN A 272 -19.35 -17.38 -38.95
N VAL A 273 -19.98 -16.71 -37.99
CA VAL A 273 -19.72 -15.31 -37.65
C VAL A 273 -18.78 -15.27 -36.45
N TYR A 274 -17.75 -14.43 -36.55
CA TYR A 274 -16.78 -14.24 -35.47
C TYR A 274 -16.58 -12.76 -35.20
N ASN A 275 -16.37 -12.43 -33.93
CA ASN A 275 -15.82 -11.14 -33.51
C ASN A 275 -14.44 -11.41 -32.89
N ASN A 276 -13.39 -10.95 -33.54
CA ASN A 276 -12.00 -11.21 -33.15
C ASN A 276 -11.65 -12.72 -33.00
N LYS A 277 -11.74 -13.30 -31.80
CA LYS A 277 -11.49 -14.73 -31.55
C LYS A 277 -12.74 -15.50 -31.10
N GLU A 278 -13.83 -14.79 -30.86
CA GLU A 278 -15.05 -15.37 -30.30
C GLU A 278 -16.02 -15.73 -31.42
N TYR A 279 -16.60 -16.93 -31.32
CA TYR A 279 -17.64 -17.41 -32.22
C TYR A 279 -18.99 -16.84 -31.78
N MET A 280 -19.66 -16.13 -32.69
CA MET A 280 -20.92 -15.45 -32.41
C MET A 280 -22.14 -16.29 -32.80
N GLY A 281 -21.99 -17.13 -33.82
CA GLY A 281 -23.10 -17.92 -34.34
C GLY A 281 -22.87 -18.45 -35.74
N SER A 282 -23.80 -19.26 -36.24
CA SER A 282 -23.76 -19.77 -37.60
C SER A 282 -25.10 -19.60 -38.29
N ILE A 283 -25.01 -19.27 -39.57
CA ILE A 283 -26.16 -19.14 -40.46
C ILE A 283 -26.00 -20.19 -41.55
N GLN A 284 -27.06 -20.92 -41.86
CA GLN A 284 -27.00 -22.02 -42.81
C GLN A 284 -27.91 -21.77 -44.00
N MET A 285 -27.43 -22.13 -45.19
CA MET A 285 -28.22 -22.13 -46.42
C MET A 285 -28.06 -23.44 -47.16
N ARG A 286 -29.18 -24.01 -47.58
CA ARG A 286 -29.20 -25.22 -48.42
C ARG A 286 -29.44 -24.86 -49.88
N LEU A 287 -28.53 -25.26 -50.76
CA LEU A 287 -28.69 -25.17 -52.21
C LEU A 287 -29.06 -26.53 -52.81
N LYS A 288 -29.96 -26.50 -53.80
CA LYS A 288 -30.53 -27.66 -54.50
C LYS A 288 -29.93 -27.91 -55.88
#